data_AF-A0A7W1W8B9-F1
#
_entry.id   AF-A0A7W1W8B9-F1
#
_cell.length_a   1.000
_cell.length_b   1.000
_cell.length_c   1.000
_cell.angle_alpha   90.00
_cell.angle_beta   90.00
_cell.angle_gamma   90.00
#
_symmetry.space_group_name_H-M   'P 1'
#
loop_
_entity.id
_entity.type
_entity.pdbx_description
1 polymer ?
#
loop_
_entity_poly.entity_id
_entity_poly.type
_entity_poly.pdbx_seq_one_letter_code
_entity_poly.pdbx_strand_id
1 'polypeptide(L)'
;MKAEKEENQKPNKGQAARKKKNSSAANSVSSKNPPSELAEQRWSVVTFESRAAAGLTYDEAIQKLDKLREENKFGLCIITDEAAERVNSK
;
A
#
# COMPACT_ATOMS: atom_id res chain seq x y z
N MET A 1 26.56 -50.92 -28.88
CA MET A 1 27.84 -50.20 -28.81
C MET A 1 27.63 -48.79 -29.34
N LYS A 2 28.06 -47.78 -28.56
CA LYS A 2 28.02 -46.33 -28.84
C LYS A 2 26.60 -45.73 -28.70
N ALA A 3 26.36 -44.60 -28.03
CA ALA A 3 27.25 -43.53 -27.64
C ALA A 3 26.91 -43.00 -26.23
N GLU A 4 27.99 -42.77 -25.48
CA GLU A 4 28.11 -41.95 -24.29
C GLU A 4 28.38 -40.52 -24.76
N LYS A 5 27.66 -39.53 -24.22
CA LYS A 5 28.19 -38.19 -23.95
C LYS A 5 27.16 -37.30 -23.27
N GLU A 6 27.68 -36.60 -22.25
CA GLU A 6 27.27 -35.24 -21.83
C GLU A 6 25.87 -35.13 -21.19
N GLU A 7 25.62 -34.36 -20.15
CA GLU A 7 26.39 -33.30 -19.50
C GLU A 7 25.68 -32.95 -18.17
N ASN A 8 26.45 -32.37 -17.25
CA ASN A 8 26.06 -31.30 -16.35
C ASN A 8 25.06 -31.53 -15.19
N GLN A 9 25.68 -31.68 -14.01
CA GLN A 9 25.58 -30.78 -12.85
C GLN A 9 24.33 -29.86 -12.70
N LYS A 10 23.60 -30.17 -11.62
CA LYS A 10 22.67 -29.39 -10.75
C LYS A 10 23.19 -27.97 -10.37
N PRO A 11 22.45 -27.14 -9.58
CA PRO A 11 21.00 -26.80 -9.52
C PRO A 11 20.72 -25.27 -9.29
N ASN A 12 19.42 -24.95 -9.11
CA ASN A 12 18.85 -23.85 -8.29
C ASN A 12 18.74 -22.41 -8.84
N LYS A 13 17.49 -22.00 -9.13
CA LYS A 13 16.78 -20.87 -8.49
C LYS A 13 15.32 -20.99 -8.92
N GLY A 14 14.37 -21.31 -8.04
CA GLY A 14 13.94 -20.46 -6.95
C GLY A 14 12.68 -19.69 -7.37
N GLN A 15 11.52 -20.25 -7.01
CA GLN A 15 10.30 -19.55 -6.58
C GLN A 15 9.66 -18.57 -7.59
N ALA A 16 8.55 -18.93 -8.24
CA ALA A 16 7.18 -18.74 -7.74
C ALA A 16 6.81 -17.27 -7.47
N ALA A 17 6.12 -16.62 -8.40
CA ALA A 17 5.07 -15.65 -8.06
C ALA A 17 4.19 -15.24 -9.26
N ARG A 18 2.94 -15.70 -9.19
CA ARG A 18 1.72 -14.89 -9.40
C ARG A 18 1.40 -14.37 -10.80
N LYS A 19 0.68 -15.23 -11.50
CA LYS A 19 -0.48 -14.92 -12.34
C LYS A 19 -1.47 -13.99 -11.62
N LYS A 20 -1.89 -12.89 -12.26
CA LYS A 20 -3.20 -12.19 -12.15
C LYS A 20 -3.18 -11.02 -13.16
N LYS A 21 -3.73 -11.23 -14.37
CA LYS A 21 -5.11 -10.95 -14.80
C LYS A 21 -5.48 -9.46 -14.74
N ASN A 22 -5.68 -8.91 -15.94
CA ASN A 22 -6.52 -7.77 -16.34
C ASN A 22 -7.46 -7.21 -15.28
N SER A 23 -7.55 -5.87 -15.26
CA SER A 23 -8.84 -5.16 -15.23
C SER A 23 -8.70 -3.80 -15.91
N SER A 24 -9.17 -3.69 -17.14
CA SER A 24 -9.69 -2.42 -17.65
C SER A 24 -10.84 -1.96 -16.76
N ALA A 25 -10.86 -0.69 -16.38
CA ALA A 25 -12.10 0.02 -16.06
C ALA A 25 -11.88 1.52 -16.27
N ALA A 26 -12.01 1.95 -17.53
CA ALA A 26 -12.59 3.25 -17.79
C ALA A 26 -14.03 3.20 -17.27
N ASN A 27 -14.32 3.89 -16.17
CA ASN A 27 -15.70 4.20 -15.81
C ASN A 27 -15.78 5.66 -15.35
N SER A 28 -15.92 6.54 -16.33
CA SER A 28 -16.25 7.94 -16.13
C SER A 28 -17.74 8.06 -15.78
N VAL A 29 -18.09 7.91 -14.51
CA VAL A 29 -19.37 8.37 -13.99
C VAL A 29 -19.17 9.74 -13.34
N SER A 30 -19.42 10.79 -14.13
CA SER A 30 -19.57 12.16 -13.64
C SER A 30 -20.86 12.28 -12.82
N SER A 31 -20.86 11.72 -11.62
CA SER A 31 -21.86 11.99 -10.61
C SER A 31 -21.43 13.26 -9.88
N LYS A 32 -22.18 14.35 -10.06
CA LYS A 32 -22.02 15.61 -9.33
C LYS A 32 -22.38 15.44 -7.85
N ASN A 33 -21.64 14.61 -7.13
CA ASN A 33 -21.57 14.74 -5.68
C ASN A 33 -20.56 15.85 -5.38
N PRO A 34 -20.81 16.71 -4.37
CA PRO A 34 -19.73 17.53 -3.84
C PRO A 34 -18.54 16.60 -3.53
N PRO A 35 -17.29 17.05 -3.77
CA PRO A 35 -16.13 16.24 -3.46
C PRO A 35 -16.28 15.74 -2.02
N SER A 36 -16.30 14.42 -1.86
CA SER A 36 -16.45 13.80 -0.55
C SER A 36 -15.33 14.32 0.35
N GLU A 37 -15.59 14.53 1.65
CA GLU A 37 -14.56 14.88 2.64
C GLU A 37 -13.39 13.87 2.65
N LEU A 38 -13.64 12.63 2.18
CA LEU A 38 -12.62 11.60 1.98
C LEU A 38 -11.60 11.95 0.88
N ALA A 39 -11.98 12.77 -0.09
CA ALA A 39 -11.12 13.27 -1.15
C ALA A 39 -10.36 14.56 -0.77
N GLU A 40 -10.63 15.12 0.41
CA GLU A 40 -9.88 16.26 0.92
C GLU A 40 -8.51 15.83 1.44
N GLN A 41 -7.49 16.64 1.19
CA GLN A 41 -6.13 16.44 1.69
C GLN A 41 -6.01 16.87 3.15
N ARG A 42 -6.73 16.17 4.04
CA ARG A 42 -6.80 16.47 5.48
C ARG A 42 -6.56 15.25 6.36
N TRP A 43 -6.19 14.13 5.77
CA TRP A 43 -6.02 12.86 6.47
C TRP A 43 -4.54 12.63 6.78
N SER A 44 -4.31 12.13 7.99
CA SER A 44 -3.03 11.77 8.55
C SER A 44 -3.03 10.29 8.91
N VAL A 45 -1.92 9.62 8.63
CA VAL A 45 -1.65 8.28 9.18
C VAL A 45 -0.70 8.47 10.35
N VAL A 46 -1.13 8.04 11.53
CA VAL A 46 -0.33 8.10 12.76
C VAL A 46 0.03 6.68 13.21
N THR A 47 1.23 6.54 13.75
CA THR A 47 1.63 5.39 14.57
C THR A 47 1.35 5.74 16.04
N PHE A 48 1.59 4.78 16.93
CA PHE A 48 1.50 5.01 18.37
C PHE A 48 2.44 6.14 18.85
N GLU A 49 3.60 6.30 18.22
CA GLU A 49 4.65 7.22 18.70
C GLU A 49 4.70 8.54 17.92
N SER A 50 4.24 8.58 16.68
CA SER A 50 4.43 9.75 15.82
C SER A 50 3.49 9.80 14.62
N ARG A 51 3.45 10.96 13.96
CA ARG A 51 2.77 11.14 12.68
C ARG A 51 3.60 10.57 11.54
N ALA A 52 3.11 9.51 10.90
CA ALA A 52 3.81 8.84 9.79
C ALA A 52 3.59 9.55 8.44
N ALA A 53 2.42 10.16 8.24
CA ALA A 53 2.10 10.98 7.08
C ALA A 53 0.93 11.93 7.39
N ALA A 54 0.81 13.03 6.64
CA ALA A 54 -0.23 14.06 6.79
C ALA A 54 -0.60 14.65 5.43
N GLY A 55 -1.74 15.37 5.36
CA GLY A 55 -2.19 16.04 4.14
C GLY A 55 -2.52 15.07 3.00
N LEU A 56 -2.97 13.87 3.35
CA LEU A 56 -3.37 12.84 2.40
C LEU A 56 -4.87 12.89 2.16
N THR A 57 -5.32 12.42 1.00
CA THR A 57 -6.69 11.93 0.86
C THR A 57 -6.87 10.63 1.64
N TYR A 58 -8.11 10.26 1.92
CA TYR A 58 -8.39 9.01 2.65
C TYR A 58 -7.89 7.78 1.88
N ASP A 59 -7.98 7.79 0.54
CA ASP A 59 -7.46 6.69 -0.30
C ASP A 59 -5.93 6.57 -0.22
N GLU A 60 -5.23 7.70 -0.30
CA GLU A 60 -3.78 7.75 -0.10
C GLU A 60 -3.38 7.32 1.32
N ALA A 61 -4.18 7.68 2.33
CA ALA A 61 -3.97 7.26 3.72
C ALA A 61 -4.13 5.74 3.87
N ILE A 62 -5.08 5.11 3.18
CA ILE A 62 -5.21 3.64 3.15
C ILE A 62 -3.96 3.01 2.51
N GLN A 63 -3.55 3.48 1.34
CA GLN A 63 -2.36 2.96 0.65
C GLN A 63 -1.12 3.08 1.53
N LYS A 64 -1.00 4.20 2.25
CA LYS A 64 0.10 4.42 3.20
C LYS A 64 0.01 3.48 4.41
N LEU A 65 -1.18 3.25 4.94
CA LEU A 65 -1.42 2.34 6.06
C LEU A 65 -1.09 0.90 5.68
N ASP A 66 -1.51 0.43 4.49
CA ASP A 66 -1.19 -0.91 4.01
C ASP A 66 0.33 -1.09 3.84
N LYS A 67 1.02 -0.11 3.25
CA LYS A 67 2.48 -0.15 3.12
C LYS A 67 3.19 -0.23 4.49
N LEU A 68 2.73 0.53 5.48
CA LEU A 68 3.31 0.49 6.83
C LEU A 68 2.98 -0.83 7.55
N ARG A 69 1.82 -1.43 7.27
CA ARG A 69 1.47 -2.76 7.76
C ARG A 69 2.37 -3.85 7.15
N GLU A 70 2.71 -3.75 5.87
CA GLU A 70 3.69 -4.63 5.22
C GLU A 70 5.09 -4.51 5.85
N GLU A 71 5.46 -3.31 6.31
CA GLU A 71 6.68 -3.05 7.10
C GLU A 71 6.60 -3.55 8.56
N ASN A 72 5.57 -4.33 8.93
CA ASN A 72 5.34 -4.85 10.28
C ASN A 72 5.15 -3.76 11.36
N LYS A 73 4.68 -2.56 10.96
CA LYS A 73 4.29 -1.52 11.93
C LYS A 73 2.86 -1.76 12.39
N PHE A 74 2.69 -1.81 13.71
CA PHE A 74 1.40 -1.99 14.37
C PHE A 74 0.94 -0.69 15.02
N GLY A 75 -0.35 -0.61 15.38
CA GLY A 75 -0.92 0.60 15.99
C GLY A 75 -1.07 1.77 15.01
N LEU A 76 -1.31 1.48 13.74
CA LEU A 76 -1.56 2.49 12.71
C LEU A 76 -3.02 2.94 12.74
N CYS A 77 -3.26 4.25 12.71
CA CYS A 77 -4.60 4.83 12.64
C CYS A 77 -4.66 5.93 11.57
N ILE A 78 -5.78 6.02 10.88
CA ILE A 78 -6.09 7.14 9.97
C ILE A 78 -6.97 8.10 10.74
N ILE A 79 -6.49 9.33 10.92
CA ILE A 79 -7.18 10.40 11.62
C ILE A 79 -7.08 11.68 10.80
N THR A 80 -7.82 12.72 11.16
CA THR A 80 -7.65 14.04 10.53
C THR A 80 -6.35 14.70 10.99
N ASP A 81 -5.81 15.62 10.18
CA ASP A 81 -4.59 16.37 10.51
C ASP A 81 -4.74 17.14 11.83
N GLU A 82 -5.92 17.74 12.07
CA GLU A 82 -6.27 18.41 13.34
C GLU A 82 -6.19 17.49 14.56
N ALA A 83 -6.57 16.22 14.40
CA ALA A 83 -6.44 15.23 15.45
C ALA A 83 -4.97 14.84 15.62
N ALA A 84 -4.24 14.64 14.53
CA ALA A 84 -2.82 14.27 14.52
C ALA A 84 -1.93 15.31 15.22
N GLU A 85 -2.23 16.60 15.08
CA GLU A 85 -1.54 17.67 15.80
C GLU A 85 -1.66 17.51 17.33
N ARG A 86 -2.83 17.09 17.82
CA ARG A 86 -3.05 16.87 19.27
C ARG A 86 -2.30 15.66 19.79
N VAL A 87 -2.11 14.63 18.97
CA VAL A 87 -1.38 13.41 19.38
C VAL A 87 0.12 13.69 19.56
N ASN A 88 0.69 14.63 18.80
CA ASN A 88 2.13 14.91 18.75
C ASN A 88 2.57 16.10 19.65
N SER A 89 1.66 16.70 20.42
CA SER A 89 1.91 17.91 21.23
C SER A 89 2.44 17.62 22.65
N LYS A 90 3.23 16.57 22.85
CA LYS A 90 3.77 16.18 24.16
C LYS A 90 5.21 16.63 24.39
#